data_AF-A0A0F9GKC6-F1
#
_entry.id   AF-A0A0F9GKC6-F1
#
_cell.length_a   1.000
_cell.length_b   1.000
_cell.length_c   1.000
_cell.angle_alpha   90.00
_cell.angle_beta   90.00
_cell.angle_gamma   90.00
#
_symmetry.space_group_name_H-M   'P 1'
#
loop_
_entity.id
_entity.type
_entity.pdbx_description
1 polymer ?
#
loop_
_entity_poly.entity_id
_entity_poly.type
_entity_poly.pdbx_seq_one_letter_code
_entity_poly.pdbx_strand_id
1 'polypeptide(L)'
;MRDPSRIKSICRLLEKAWSYFPEERMGQFLLNTVFGSLGRDSHIFHKEDNEVETILKLIVEKLDAFKELPEAKERDERESFLKNIFKQNQKEIEKIKRIHKQNQKYMNEFKNDLNI
;
A
#
# COMPACT_ATOMS: atom_id res chain seq x y z
N MET A 1 -1.08 -1.65 16.84
CA MET A 1 -1.83 -1.41 18.08
C MET A 1 -3.01 -0.53 17.77
N ARG A 2 -4.21 -1.00 18.11
CA ARG A 2 -5.46 -0.23 18.03
C ARG A 2 -5.46 0.88 19.06
N ASP A 3 -5.70 2.10 18.63
CA ASP A 3 -5.62 3.30 19.45
C ASP A 3 -6.60 4.37 18.93
N PRO A 4 -7.80 4.48 19.52
CA PRO A 4 -8.82 5.43 19.10
C PRO A 4 -8.37 6.89 19.14
N SER A 5 -7.35 7.24 19.93
CA SER A 5 -6.83 8.61 19.98
C SER A 5 -6.22 9.06 18.65
N ARG A 6 -5.80 8.11 17.80
CA ARG A 6 -5.17 8.36 16.50
C ARG A 6 -6.15 8.73 15.41
N ILE A 7 -7.45 8.48 15.58
CA ILE A 7 -8.44 8.70 14.52
C ILE A 7 -8.39 10.13 13.96
N LYS A 8 -8.22 11.13 14.83
CA LYS A 8 -8.11 12.54 14.41
C LYS A 8 -6.86 12.80 13.56
N SER A 9 -5.72 12.20 13.93
CA SER A 9 -4.46 12.30 13.17
C SER A 9 -4.62 11.64 11.81
N ILE A 10 -5.14 10.41 11.79
CA ILE A 10 -5.38 9.62 10.58
C ILE A 10 -6.33 10.35 9.62
N CYS A 11 -7.46 10.87 10.11
CA CYS A 11 -8.40 11.62 9.28
C CYS A 11 -7.75 12.86 8.64
N ARG A 12 -6.94 13.62 9.39
CA ARG A 12 -6.23 14.80 8.87
C ARG A 12 -5.22 14.42 7.79
N LEU A 13 -4.46 13.35 8.02
CA LEU A 13 -3.49 12.86 7.04
C LEU A 13 -4.17 12.33 5.77
N LEU A 14 -5.29 11.61 5.94
CA LEU A 14 -6.09 11.09 4.84
C LEU A 14 -6.68 12.23 4.01
N GLU A 15 -7.28 13.24 4.64
CA GLU A 15 -7.81 14.43 3.98
C GLU A 15 -6.73 15.10 3.14
N LYS A 16 -5.56 15.35 3.73
CA LYS A 16 -4.44 15.97 3.02
C LYS A 16 -3.98 15.10 1.85
N ALA A 17 -3.73 13.81 2.06
CA ALA A 17 -3.23 12.93 1.02
C ALA A 17 -4.25 12.76 -0.13
N TRP A 18 -5.54 12.64 0.18
CA TRP A 18 -6.59 12.47 -0.83
C TRP A 18 -6.85 13.75 -1.63
N SER A 19 -6.58 14.93 -1.05
CA SER A 19 -6.69 16.21 -1.77
C SER A 19 -5.76 16.34 -2.99
N TYR A 20 -4.70 15.51 -3.09
CA TYR A 20 -3.82 15.44 -4.26
C TYR A 20 -4.39 14.60 -5.43
N PHE A 21 -5.50 13.90 -5.20
CA PHE A 21 -6.16 13.01 -6.16
C PHE A 21 -7.70 13.16 -6.05
N PRO A 22 -8.27 14.36 -6.22
CA PRO A 22 -9.69 14.62 -6.01
C PRO A 22 -10.61 13.82 -6.96
N GLU A 23 -10.07 13.36 -8.08
CA GLU A 23 -10.75 12.51 -9.07
C GLU A 23 -10.86 11.04 -8.63
N GLU A 24 -10.02 10.56 -7.71
CA GLU A 24 -10.14 9.20 -7.17
C GLU A 24 -11.24 9.14 -6.09
N ARG A 25 -12.08 8.10 -6.11
CA ARG A 25 -12.97 7.84 -4.98
C ARG A 25 -12.14 7.48 -3.75
N MET A 26 -12.48 8.02 -2.57
CA MET A 26 -11.75 7.80 -1.32
C MET A 26 -11.42 6.32 -1.04
N GLY A 27 -12.38 5.41 -1.27
CA GLY A 27 -12.17 3.97 -1.09
C GLY A 27 -11.12 3.40 -2.06
N GLN A 28 -11.10 3.86 -3.31
CA GLN A 28 -10.09 3.46 -4.30
C GLN A 28 -8.71 4.02 -3.93
N PHE A 29 -8.65 5.28 -3.50
CA PHE A 29 -7.42 5.90 -3.01
C PHE A 29 -6.82 5.10 -1.85
N LEU A 30 -7.65 4.74 -0.85
CA LEU A 30 -7.22 3.94 0.30
C LEU A 30 -6.71 2.55 -0.12
N LEU A 31 -7.39 1.88 -1.04
CA LEU A 31 -6.90 0.61 -1.59
C LEU A 31 -5.55 0.79 -2.29
N ASN A 32 -5.41 1.80 -3.14
CA ASN A 32 -4.19 2.02 -3.91
C ASN A 32 -2.98 2.39 -3.04
N THR A 33 -3.20 3.14 -1.96
CA THR A 33 -2.14 3.83 -1.21
C THR A 33 -1.87 3.26 0.17
N VAL A 34 -2.93 2.87 0.89
CA VAL A 34 -2.83 2.42 2.29
C VAL A 34 -2.85 0.89 2.38
N PHE A 35 -3.74 0.25 1.63
CA PHE A 35 -4.01 -1.18 1.78
C PHE A 35 -3.38 -2.08 0.70
N GLY A 36 -2.94 -1.50 -0.42
CA GLY A 36 -2.35 -2.21 -1.57
C GLY A 36 -3.38 -2.61 -2.63
N SER A 37 -2.96 -2.63 -3.91
CA SER A 37 -3.81 -2.95 -5.05
C SER A 37 -4.31 -4.40 -5.00
N LEU A 38 -5.64 -4.55 -4.88
CA LEU A 38 -6.47 -5.75 -5.02
C LEU A 38 -5.74 -7.00 -5.54
N GLY A 39 -5.21 -7.77 -4.60
CA GLY A 39 -4.64 -9.07 -4.86
C GLY A 39 -4.85 -9.97 -3.65
N ARG A 40 -6.11 -10.31 -3.33
CA ARG A 40 -6.50 -11.39 -2.39
C ARG A 40 -5.54 -11.57 -1.21
N ASP A 41 -5.26 -10.49 -0.49
CA ASP A 41 -4.51 -10.60 0.75
C ASP A 41 -5.41 -10.09 1.87
N SER A 42 -5.56 -10.94 2.88
CA SER A 42 -6.23 -10.67 4.15
C SER A 42 -5.71 -9.41 4.86
N HIS A 43 -4.62 -8.81 4.38
CA HIS A 43 -3.90 -7.67 4.93
C HIS A 43 -4.68 -6.35 5.01
N ILE A 44 -5.77 -6.15 4.25
CA ILE A 44 -6.62 -4.95 4.38
C ILE A 44 -7.22 -4.87 5.80
N PHE A 45 -7.59 -6.01 6.37
CA PHE A 45 -8.22 -6.11 7.69
C PHE A 45 -7.21 -6.25 8.85
N HIS A 46 -5.91 -6.30 8.55
CA HIS A 46 -4.86 -6.55 9.55
C HIS A 46 -3.97 -5.35 9.83
N LYS A 47 -4.07 -4.26 9.06
CA LYS A 47 -3.29 -3.06 9.34
C LYS A 47 -3.81 -2.39 10.61
N GLU A 48 -2.90 -2.17 11.54
CA GLU A 48 -3.17 -1.48 12.78
C GLU A 48 -3.12 0.04 12.59
N ASP A 49 -3.77 0.78 13.49
CA ASP A 49 -3.91 2.25 13.39
C ASP A 49 -2.56 2.97 13.25
N ASN A 50 -1.53 2.51 13.96
CA ASN A 50 -0.18 3.07 13.88
C ASN A 50 0.49 2.82 12.53
N GLU A 51 0.20 1.70 11.87
CA GLU A 51 0.73 1.39 10.54
C GLU A 51 0.05 2.27 9.49
N VAL A 52 -1.28 2.41 9.58
CA VAL A 52 -2.06 3.30 8.70
C VAL A 52 -1.56 4.74 8.82
N GLU A 53 -1.38 5.24 10.04
CA GLU A 53 -0.87 6.59 10.27
C GLU A 53 0.55 6.79 9.70
N THR A 54 1.43 5.79 9.85
CA THR A 54 2.80 5.84 9.33
C THR A 54 2.82 5.87 7.80
N ILE A 55 2.00 5.04 7.15
CA ILE A 55 1.89 5.01 5.68
C ILE A 55 1.37 6.35 5.17
N LEU A 56 0.32 6.90 5.80
CA LEU A 56 -0.23 8.20 5.40
C LEU A 56 0.78 9.34 5.61
N LYS A 57 1.58 9.32 6.68
CA LYS A 57 2.68 10.28 6.88
C LYS A 57 3.70 10.23 5.74
N LEU A 58 4.16 9.03 5.39
CA LEU A 58 5.11 8.84 4.27
C LEU A 58 4.54 9.28 2.92
N ILE A 59 3.25 9.05 2.68
CA ILE A 59 2.57 9.50 1.46
C ILE A 59 2.53 11.03 1.41
N VAL A 60 2.08 11.68 2.49
CA VAL A 60 2.03 13.14 2.57
C VAL A 60 3.42 13.75 2.37
N GLU A 61 4.45 13.22 3.03
CA GLU A 61 5.82 13.71 2.91
C GLU A 61 6.34 13.62 1.47
N LYS A 62 6.06 12.51 0.78
CA LYS A 62 6.38 12.36 -0.65
C LYS A 62 5.61 13.37 -1.50
N LEU A 63 4.29 13.48 -1.31
CA LEU A 63 3.44 14.38 -2.11
C LEU A 63 3.81 15.85 -1.91
N ASP A 64 4.15 16.25 -0.69
CA ASP A 64 4.62 17.60 -0.39
C ASP A 64 5.97 17.87 -1.06
N ALA A 65 6.90 16.91 -1.05
CA ALA A 65 8.17 17.03 -1.77
C ALA A 65 7.98 17.16 -3.30
N PHE A 66 6.93 16.55 -3.86
CA PHE A 66 6.58 16.73 -5.27
C PHE A 66 6.00 18.10 -5.58
N LYS A 67 5.29 18.72 -4.64
CA LYS A 67 4.67 20.04 -4.81
C LYS A 67 5.67 21.18 -4.96
N GLU A 68 6.93 20.96 -4.57
CA GLU A 68 8.01 21.93 -4.72
C GLU A 68 8.76 21.81 -6.07
N LEU A 69 8.33 20.90 -6.97
CA LEU A 69 8.89 20.77 -8.32
C LEU A 69 8.09 21.59 -9.35
N PRO A 70 8.73 22.19 -10.38
CA PRO A 70 8.03 23.08 -11.32
C PRO A 70 6.98 22.36 -12.20
N GLU A 71 5.79 22.98 -12.34
CA GLU A 71 4.59 22.47 -13.04
C GLU A 71 4.82 21.93 -14.46
N ALA A 72 5.85 22.39 -15.18
CA ALA A 72 6.11 22.01 -16.57
C ALA A 72 6.75 20.60 -16.75
N LYS A 73 7.31 20.01 -15.69
CA LYS A 73 7.84 18.63 -15.68
C LYS A 73 6.88 17.60 -15.07
N GLU A 74 5.78 18.08 -14.48
CA GLU A 74 4.95 17.30 -13.55
C GLU A 74 4.25 16.10 -14.17
N ARG A 75 3.70 16.16 -15.39
CA ARG A 75 2.87 15.05 -15.89
C ARG A 75 3.67 13.80 -16.22
N ASP A 76 4.71 13.94 -17.04
CA ASP A 76 5.49 12.79 -17.51
C ASP A 76 6.36 12.21 -16.40
N GLU A 77 6.94 13.05 -15.53
CA GLU A 77 7.74 12.59 -14.40
C GLU A 77 6.86 11.99 -13.29
N ARG A 78 5.67 12.53 -13.01
CA ARG A 78 4.71 11.95 -12.03
C ARG A 78 4.14 10.62 -12.54
N GLU A 79 3.78 10.52 -13.81
CA GLU A 79 3.29 9.27 -14.38
C GLU A 79 4.38 8.20 -14.43
N SER A 80 5.62 8.58 -14.76
CA SER A 80 6.79 7.71 -14.72
C SER A 80 7.13 7.25 -13.30
N PHE A 81 7.07 8.16 -12.32
CA PHE A 81 7.28 7.86 -10.91
C PHE A 81 6.23 6.89 -10.36
N LEU A 82 4.95 7.16 -10.62
CA LEU A 82 3.86 6.28 -10.22
C LEU A 82 3.99 4.90 -10.89
N LYS A 83 4.29 4.85 -12.20
CA LYS A 83 4.58 3.60 -12.92
C LYS A 83 5.72 2.82 -12.27
N ASN A 84 6.78 3.50 -11.83
CA ASN A 84 7.92 2.85 -11.18
C ASN A 84 7.55 2.27 -9.80
N ILE A 85 6.77 3.01 -8.98
CA ILE A 85 6.25 2.50 -7.70
C ILE A 85 5.35 1.28 -7.92
N PHE A 86 4.38 1.37 -8.84
CA PHE A 86 3.47 0.26 -9.11
C PHE A 86 4.22 -0.98 -9.63
N LYS A 87 5.23 -0.77 -10.49
CA LYS A 87 6.08 -1.86 -11.02
C LYS A 87 6.95 -2.51 -9.94
N GLN A 88 7.47 -1.74 -8.99
CA GLN A 88 8.19 -2.29 -7.84
C GLN A 88 7.25 -3.11 -6.94
N ASN A 89 6.10 -2.53 -6.58
CA ASN A 89 5.11 -3.21 -5.75
C ASN A 89 4.63 -4.52 -6.39
N GLN A 90 4.39 -4.54 -7.71
CA GLN A 90 4.04 -5.77 -8.43
C GLN A 90 5.15 -6.84 -8.36
N LYS A 91 6.42 -6.46 -8.48
CA LYS A 91 7.53 -7.42 -8.37
C LYS A 91 7.62 -8.03 -6.98
N GLU A 92 7.42 -7.23 -5.94
CA GLU A 92 7.40 -7.73 -4.56
C GLU A 92 6.22 -8.67 -4.32
N ILE A 93 5.03 -8.32 -4.82
CA ILE A 93 3.84 -9.18 -4.75
C ILE A 93 4.10 -10.53 -5.45
N GLU A 94 4.68 -10.52 -6.65
CA GLU A 94 5.01 -11.76 -7.37
C GLU A 94 6.05 -12.61 -6.62
N LYS A 95 7.02 -11.96 -5.96
CA LYS A 95 8.00 -12.66 -5.10
C LYS A 95 7.31 -13.32 -3.91
N ILE A 96 6.41 -12.60 -3.23
CA ILE A 96 5.64 -13.13 -2.09
C ILE A 96 4.76 -14.30 -2.52
N LYS A 97 4.07 -14.21 -3.67
CA LYS A 97 3.27 -15.32 -4.22
C LYS A 97 4.09 -16.59 -4.48
N ARG A 98 5.32 -16.45 -5.02
CA ARG A 98 6.22 -17.58 -5.24
C ARG A 98 6.61 -18.25 -3.93
N ILE A 99 6.99 -17.45 -2.92
CA ILE A 99 7.33 -17.95 -1.58
C ILE A 99 6.12 -18.67 -0.97
N HIS A 100 4.93 -18.08 -1.04
CA HIS A 100 3.71 -18.69 -0.52
C HIS A 100 3.41 -20.04 -1.17
N LYS A 101 3.49 -20.12 -2.51
CA LYS A 101 3.29 -21.37 -3.26
C LYS A 101 4.32 -22.44 -2.87
N GLN A 102 5.56 -22.03 -2.66
CA GLN A 102 6.63 -22.93 -2.24
C GLN A 102 6.42 -23.45 -0.80
N ASN A 103 6.00 -22.59 0.12
CA ASN A 103 5.64 -22.98 1.48
C ASN A 103 4.44 -23.93 1.51
N GLN A 104 3.41 -23.69 0.69
CA GLN A 104 2.28 -24.61 0.57
C GLN A 104 2.72 -26.00 0.08
N LYS A 105 3.64 -26.05 -0.89
CA LYS A 105 4.21 -27.31 -1.39
C LYS A 105 4.94 -28.06 -0.27
N TYR A 106 5.85 -27.40 0.46
CA TYR A 106 6.55 -28.01 1.59
C TYR A 106 5.59 -28.51 2.67
N MET A 107 4.54 -27.76 2.99
CA MET A 107 3.55 -28.18 3.98
C MET A 107 2.74 -29.39 3.53
N ASN A 108 2.46 -29.52 2.23
CA ASN A 108 1.76 -30.70 1.69
C ASN A 108 2.67 -31.94 1.64
N GLU A 109 3.94 -31.76 1.26
CA GLU A 109 4.95 -32.84 1.32
C GLU A 109 5.15 -33.33 2.75
N PHE A 110 5.31 -32.41 3.71
CA PHE A 110 5.43 -32.73 5.13
C PHE A 110 4.20 -33.46 5.71
N LYS A 111 2.99 -33.09 5.28
CA LYS A 111 1.76 -33.80 5.68
C LYS A 111 1.73 -35.23 5.14
N ASN A 112 2.11 -35.42 3.87
CA ASN A 112 2.17 -36.74 3.25
C ASN A 112 3.22 -37.64 3.94
N ASP A 113 4.37 -37.08 4.32
CA ASP A 113 5.44 -37.81 5.02
C ASP A 113 5.04 -38.23 6.45
N LEU A 114 4.05 -37.56 7.06
CA LEU A 114 3.55 -37.85 8.41
C LEU A 114 2.37 -38.85 8.44
N ASN A 115 1.88 -39.35 7.30
CA ASN A 115 0.72 -40.26 7.20
C ASN A 115 -0.51 -39.76 8.02
N ILE A 116 -0.92 -38.51 7.80
CA ILE A 116 -2.29 -38.02 8.05
C ILE A 116 -2.91 -37.61 6.71
#